data_AF-A0A0N4XKU6-F1
#
_entry.id   AF-A0A0N4XKU6-F1
#
_cell.length_a   1.000
_cell.length_b   1.000
_cell.length_c   1.000
_cell.angle_alpha   90.00
_cell.angle_beta   90.00
_cell.angle_gamma   90.00
#
_symmetry.space_group_name_H-M   'P 1'
#
loop_
_entity.id
_entity.type
_entity.pdbx_description
1 polymer ?
#
loop_
_entity_poly.entity_id
_entity_poly.type
_entity_poly.pdbx_seq_one_letter_code
_entity_poly.pdbx_strand_id
1 'polypeptide(L)'
;MSGANTQLYTVFSSTLLLTVILSLGPFLEPLPMCILACIVIVSLKSLFLQVKELPRYWRISKYDFAIWLTACLTTILTDVTKGLIISLAFALFTVVLREQWPRFPTVEVDGMPPQHVPEGVSVIKFESPLHFANVTLFTDKISELIASSKNDALLSGKGIIVDCSAMAYVDSMGFDALKEVPTSI
;
A
#
# COMPACT_ATOMS: atom_id res chain seq x y z
N MET A 1 25.06 -7.74 13.98
CA MET A 1 24.56 -7.48 15.35
C MET A 1 24.87 -8.72 16.16
N SER A 2 25.82 -8.62 17.10
CA SER A 2 26.16 -9.75 17.98
C SER A 2 24.94 -10.07 18.84
N GLY A 3 24.57 -11.34 18.94
CA GLY A 3 23.29 -11.85 19.44
C GLY A 3 23.02 -11.59 20.92
N ALA A 4 22.59 -10.37 21.26
CA ALA A 4 22.08 -10.01 22.58
C ALA A 4 20.55 -10.01 22.58
N ASN A 5 19.94 -11.04 23.18
CA ASN A 5 18.49 -11.26 23.20
C ASN A 5 17.82 -10.85 24.52
N THR A 6 18.56 -10.27 25.48
CA THR A 6 18.07 -9.99 26.84
C THR A 6 18.24 -8.51 27.20
N GLN A 7 17.25 -7.91 27.87
CA GLN A 7 17.28 -6.52 28.37
C GLN A 7 18.46 -6.23 29.32
N LEU A 8 19.09 -7.26 29.90
CA LEU A 8 20.32 -7.11 30.68
C LEU A 8 21.48 -6.52 29.86
N TYR A 9 21.53 -6.80 28.55
CA TYR A 9 22.55 -6.25 27.67
C TYR A 9 22.47 -4.72 27.56
N THR A 10 21.27 -4.15 27.43
CA THR A 10 21.07 -2.70 27.37
C THR A 10 21.46 -2.04 28.69
N VAL A 11 21.13 -2.66 29.83
CA VAL A 11 21.54 -2.17 31.16
C VAL A 11 23.07 -2.19 31.29
N PHE A 12 23.71 -3.29 30.92
CA PHE A 12 25.17 -3.41 30.96
C PHE A 12 25.86 -2.40 30.02
N SER A 13 25.38 -2.28 28.78
CA SER A 13 25.93 -1.34 27.79
C SER A 13 25.75 0.12 28.23
N SER A 14 24.61 0.47 28.83
CA SER A 14 24.37 1.84 29.33
C SER A 14 25.26 2.15 30.53
N THR A 15 25.42 1.19 31.46
CA THR A 15 26.31 1.34 32.63
C THR A 15 27.77 1.49 32.21
N LEU A 16 28.21 0.69 31.23
CA LEU A 16 29.55 0.79 30.66
C LEU A 16 29.77 2.14 29.98
N LEU A 17 28.82 2.62 29.16
CA LEU A 17 28.89 3.95 28.55
C LEU A 17 28.96 5.07 29.60
N LEU A 18 28.13 5.00 30.65
CA LEU A 18 28.15 5.97 31.75
C LEU A 18 29.53 6.01 32.45
N THR A 19 30.09 4.84 32.73
CA THR A 19 31.41 4.71 33.35
C THR A 19 32.51 5.29 32.46
N VAL A 20 32.46 5.00 31.16
CA VAL A 20 33.39 5.56 30.17
C VAL A 20 33.27 7.08 30.11
N ILE A 21 32.06 7.64 30.09
CA ILE A 21 31.87 9.10 30.05
C ILE A 21 32.41 9.77 31.33
N LEU A 22 32.22 9.18 32.51
CA LEU A 22 32.72 9.76 33.77
C LEU A 22 34.25 9.67 33.90
N SER A 23 34.87 8.57 33.50
CA SER A 23 36.33 8.41 33.58
C SER A 23 37.08 9.05 32.42
N LEU A 24 36.61 8.90 31.18
CA LEU A 24 37.26 9.43 29.98
C LEU A 24 36.75 10.83 29.60
N GLY A 25 35.66 11.32 30.20
CA GLY A 25 35.14 12.69 30.02
C GLY A 25 36.20 13.80 30.04
N PRO A 26 37.08 13.89 31.07
CA PRO A 26 38.14 14.91 31.11
C PRO A 26 39.21 14.72 30.02
N PHE A 27 39.44 13.48 29.57
CA PHE A 27 40.32 13.21 28.43
C PHE A 27 39.66 13.55 27.09
N LEU A 28 38.33 13.64 27.06
CA LEU A 28 37.55 13.96 25.87
C LEU A 28 37.33 15.48 25.68
N GLU A 29 37.57 16.28 26.71
CA GLU A 29 37.41 17.75 26.69
C GLU A 29 38.25 18.46 25.62
N PRO A 30 39.53 18.09 25.35
CA PRO A 30 40.31 18.72 24.28
C PRO A 30 39.96 18.21 22.87
N LEU A 31 38.91 17.40 22.67
CA LEU A 31 38.59 16.92 21.33
C LEU A 31 38.11 18.07 20.43
N PRO A 32 38.70 18.23 19.24
CA PRO A 32 38.23 19.19 18.27
C PRO A 32 36.82 18.83 17.77
N MET A 33 35.97 19.85 17.63
CA MET A 33 34.61 19.74 17.07
C MET A 33 34.56 19.02 15.72
N CYS A 34 35.66 19.04 14.97
CA CYS A 34 35.82 18.33 13.71
C CYS A 34 35.62 16.81 13.85
N ILE A 35 36.15 16.18 14.91
CA ILE A 35 36.04 14.72 15.10
C ILE A 35 34.58 14.34 15.40
N LEU A 36 33.91 15.13 16.23
CA LEU A 36 32.49 14.92 16.55
C LEU A 36 31.62 15.05 15.29
N ALA A 37 31.86 16.07 14.47
CA ALA A 37 31.17 16.25 13.20
C ALA A 37 31.39 15.07 12.25
N CYS A 38 32.62 14.54 12.16
CA CYS A 38 32.90 13.34 11.35
C CYS A 38 32.11 12.11 11.81
N ILE A 39 32.03 11.86 13.13
CA ILE A 39 31.24 10.75 13.69
C ILE A 39 29.76 10.89 13.34
N VAL A 40 29.21 12.10 13.43
CA VAL A 40 27.82 12.39 13.06
C VAL A 40 27.60 12.16 11.57
N ILE A 41 28.46 12.68 10.69
CA ILE A 41 28.36 12.49 9.23
C ILE A 41 28.43 11.00 8.85
N VAL A 42 29.35 10.24 9.45
CA VAL A 42 29.46 8.80 9.21
C VAL A 42 28.20 8.06 9.67
N SER A 43 27.60 8.47 10.79
CA SER A 43 26.34 7.91 11.29
C SER A 43 25.16 8.22 10.35
N LEU A 44 25.15 9.42 9.76
CA LEU A 44 24.13 9.84 8.78
C LEU A 44 24.34 9.24 7.38
N LYS A 45 25.50 8.63 7.09
CA LYS A 45 25.77 8.02 5.77
C LYS A 45 24.70 7.03 5.34
N SER A 46 24.19 6.22 6.27
CA SER A 46 23.10 5.27 5.99
C SER A 46 21.80 5.96 5.60
N LEU A 47 21.54 7.16 6.13
CA LEU A 47 20.34 7.95 5.83
C LEU A 47 20.48 8.62 4.46
N PHE A 48 21.65 9.19 4.15
CA PHE A 48 21.91 9.75 2.81
C PHE A 48 21.83 8.71 1.69
N LEU A 49 22.19 7.45 1.96
CA LEU A 49 22.02 6.37 0.99
C LEU A 49 20.55 6.12 0.63
N GLN A 50 19.61 6.33 1.56
CA GLN A 50 18.17 6.20 1.27
C GLN A 50 17.68 7.27 0.28
N VAL A 51 18.29 8.46 0.29
CA VAL A 51 17.97 9.53 -0.67
C VAL A 51 18.31 9.09 -2.11
N LYS A 52 19.31 8.22 -2.29
CA LYS A 52 19.67 7.70 -3.61
C LYS A 52 18.58 6.81 -4.22
N GLU A 53 17.65 6.29 -3.41
CA GLU A 53 16.50 5.51 -3.86
C GLU A 53 15.31 6.39 -4.32
N LEU A 54 15.38 7.72 -4.18
CA LEU A 54 14.31 8.63 -4.64
C LEU A 54 13.88 8.47 -6.10
N PRO A 55 14.82 8.34 -7.07
CA PRO A 55 14.45 8.19 -8.48
C PRO A 55 13.64 6.91 -8.72
N ARG A 56 13.87 5.88 -7.92
CA ARG A 56 13.11 4.62 -7.97
C ARG A 56 11.69 4.83 -7.45
N TYR A 57 11.50 5.57 -6.36
CA TYR A 57 10.16 5.92 -5.87
C TYR A 57 9.34 6.66 -6.91
N TRP A 58 9.93 7.65 -7.61
CA TRP A 58 9.23 8.39 -8.66
C TRP A 58 8.74 7.48 -9.82
N ARG A 59 9.50 6.43 -10.17
CA ARG A 59 9.11 5.48 -11.22
C ARG A 59 7.99 4.53 -10.81
N ILE A 60 7.88 4.21 -9.52
CA ILE A 60 6.89 3.25 -9.01
C ILE A 60 5.57 3.95 -8.67
N SER A 61 5.63 5.02 -7.88
CA SER A 61 4.45 5.68 -7.33
C SER A 61 4.73 7.15 -7.05
N LYS A 62 4.04 8.02 -7.80
CA LYS A 62 4.14 9.48 -7.63
C LYS A 62 3.66 9.94 -6.25
N TYR A 63 2.74 9.21 -5.65
CA TYR A 63 2.18 9.51 -4.32
C TYR A 63 3.23 9.31 -3.21
N ASP A 64 3.96 8.19 -3.25
CA ASP A 64 4.99 7.90 -2.24
C ASP A 64 6.15 8.89 -2.31
N PHE A 65 6.50 9.33 -3.53
CA PHE A 65 7.46 10.40 -3.71
C PHE A 65 6.97 11.74 -3.12
N ALA A 66 5.70 12.09 -3.33
CA ALA A 66 5.13 13.33 -2.79
C ALA A 66 5.11 13.30 -1.25
N ILE A 67 4.79 12.16 -0.62
CA ILE A 67 4.86 11.98 0.83
C ILE A 67 6.29 12.16 1.33
N TRP A 68 7.27 11.54 0.66
CA TRP A 68 8.67 11.70 1.04
C TRP A 68 9.14 13.16 0.93
N LEU A 69 8.80 13.83 -0.19
CA LEU A 69 9.19 15.21 -0.43
C LEU A 69 8.58 16.16 0.60
N THR A 70 7.30 15.97 0.92
CA THR A 70 6.62 16.78 1.95
C THR A 70 7.21 16.53 3.33
N ALA A 71 7.52 15.28 3.70
CA ALA A 71 8.22 14.96 4.96
C ALA A 71 9.59 15.63 5.07
N CYS A 72 10.39 15.55 4.01
CA CYS A 72 11.71 16.16 3.97
C CYS A 72 11.62 17.69 4.06
N LEU A 73 10.78 18.31 3.23
CA LEU A 73 10.66 19.76 3.14
C LEU A 73 10.10 20.36 4.44
N THR A 74 9.04 19.76 5.02
CA THR A 74 8.43 20.25 6.26
C THR A 74 9.36 20.11 7.47
N THR A 75 10.15 19.03 7.53
CA THR A 75 11.15 18.82 8.58
C THR A 75 12.31 19.81 8.48
N ILE A 76 12.79 20.12 7.27
CA ILE A 76 13.89 21.08 7.04
C ILE A 76 13.46 22.51 7.33
N LEU A 77 12.23 22.90 6.94
CA LEU A 77 11.76 24.28 7.06
C LEU A 77 11.27 24.65 8.47
N THR A 78 10.83 23.66 9.25
CA THR A 78 10.20 23.89 10.56
C THR A 78 11.06 23.27 11.66
N ASP A 79 10.71 22.08 12.11
CA ASP A 79 11.36 21.30 13.15
C ASP A 79 11.02 19.84 12.90
N VAL A 80 11.82 18.91 13.44
CA VAL A 80 11.58 17.46 13.33
C VAL A 80 10.19 17.09 13.87
N THR A 81 9.79 17.60 15.02
CA THR A 81 8.50 17.26 15.64
C THR A 81 7.31 17.77 14.82
N LYS A 82 7.35 19.03 14.37
CA LYS A 82 6.24 19.63 13.59
C LYS A 82 6.19 19.04 12.18
N GLY A 83 7.35 18.88 11.53
CA GLY A 83 7.45 18.27 10.20
C GLY A 83 6.92 16.85 10.17
N LEU A 84 7.18 16.06 11.21
CA LEU A 84 6.62 14.72 11.35
C LEU A 84 5.08 14.74 11.41
N ILE A 85 4.49 15.63 12.22
CA ILE A 85 3.03 15.72 12.34
C ILE A 85 2.39 16.12 11.00
N ILE A 86 2.95 17.13 10.33
CA ILE A 86 2.41 17.64 9.06
C ILE A 86 2.51 16.58 7.97
N SER A 87 3.66 15.92 7.84
CA SER A 87 3.87 14.89 6.82
C SER A 87 3.07 13.63 7.06
N LEU A 88 2.86 13.24 8.31
CA LEU A 88 1.95 12.15 8.67
C LEU A 88 0.51 12.47 8.29
N ALA A 89 0.05 13.69 8.58
CA ALA A 89 -1.29 14.14 8.17
C ALA A 89 -1.44 14.13 6.65
N PHE A 90 -0.42 14.60 5.91
CA PHE A 90 -0.41 14.56 4.45
C PHE A 90 -0.40 13.14 3.88
N ALA A 91 0.36 12.23 4.48
CA ALA A 91 0.37 10.81 4.11
C ALA A 91 -1.01 10.17 4.28
N LEU A 92 -1.66 10.38 5.43
CA LEU A 92 -3.01 9.87 5.69
C LEU A 92 -4.03 10.46 4.71
N PHE A 93 -3.98 11.77 4.48
CA PHE A 93 -4.85 12.44 3.52
C PHE A 93 -4.67 11.87 2.10
N THR A 94 -3.43 11.61 1.68
CA THR A 94 -3.13 11.01 0.38
C THR A 94 -3.67 9.59 0.27
N VAL A 95 -3.58 8.79 1.33
CA VAL A 95 -4.15 7.42 1.37
C VAL A 95 -5.67 7.48 1.26
N VAL A 96 -6.32 8.37 2.00
CA VAL A 96 -7.78 8.55 1.94
C VAL A 96 -8.21 8.96 0.53
N LEU A 97 -7.56 9.95 -0.09
CA LEU A 97 -7.87 10.36 -1.46
C LEU A 97 -7.67 9.24 -2.48
N ARG A 98 -6.63 8.42 -2.29
CA ARG A 98 -6.38 7.25 -3.13
C ARG A 98 -7.50 6.22 -3.00
N GLU A 99 -7.99 6.00 -1.79
CA GLU A 99 -9.11 5.10 -1.54
C GLU A 99 -10.43 5.65 -2.10
N GLN A 100 -10.61 6.97 -2.09
CA GLN A 100 -11.80 7.63 -2.63
C GLN A 100 -11.84 7.71 -4.16
N TRP A 101 -10.70 7.57 -4.85
CA TRP A 101 -10.63 7.46 -6.32
C TRP A 101 -10.17 6.06 -6.76
N PRO A 102 -10.96 5.01 -6.48
CA PRO A 102 -10.64 3.67 -6.94
C PRO A 102 -10.68 3.65 -8.47
N ARG A 103 -9.67 3.02 -9.08
CA ARG A 103 -9.72 2.76 -10.52
C ARG A 103 -10.86 1.79 -10.81
N PHE A 104 -11.58 2.06 -11.89
CA PHE A 104 -12.76 1.31 -12.30
C PHE A 104 -12.48 -0.20 -12.44
N PRO A 105 -13.47 -1.06 -12.14
CA PRO A 105 -13.30 -2.50 -12.25
C PRO A 105 -13.04 -2.96 -13.68
N THR A 106 -12.09 -3.88 -13.85
CA THR A 106 -12.02 -4.71 -15.05
C THR A 106 -12.92 -5.93 -14.82
N VAL A 107 -13.88 -6.12 -15.71
CA VAL A 107 -14.68 -7.34 -15.82
C VAL A 107 -14.12 -8.06 -17.04
N GLU A 108 -13.61 -9.27 -16.85
CA GLU A 108 -13.04 -10.07 -17.95
C GLU A 108 -13.79 -11.39 -18.06
N VAL A 109 -14.09 -11.78 -19.31
CA VAL A 109 -14.72 -13.07 -19.63
C VAL A 109 -13.62 -14.07 -19.90
N ASP A 110 -13.50 -15.09 -19.06
CA ASP A 110 -12.56 -16.17 -19.32
C ASP A 110 -13.21 -17.18 -20.27
N GLY A 111 -12.68 -17.26 -21.49
CA GLY A 111 -13.14 -18.19 -22.53
C GLY A 111 -12.63 -19.62 -22.34
N MET A 112 -11.74 -19.86 -21.38
CA MET A 112 -11.23 -21.18 -21.07
C MET A 112 -11.86 -21.69 -19.77
N PRO A 113 -12.84 -22.60 -19.81
CA PRO A 113 -13.45 -23.11 -18.60
C PRO A 113 -12.37 -23.81 -17.75
N PRO A 114 -12.24 -23.49 -16.45
CA PRO A 114 -11.40 -24.26 -15.55
C PRO A 114 -11.81 -25.74 -15.62
N GLN A 115 -10.85 -26.66 -15.42
CA GLN A 115 -10.93 -28.10 -15.72
C GLN A 115 -12.14 -28.90 -15.16
N HIS A 116 -13.02 -28.25 -14.39
CA HIS A 116 -14.22 -28.80 -13.75
C HIS A 116 -15.55 -28.12 -14.16
N VAL A 117 -15.55 -27.20 -15.15
CA VAL A 117 -16.78 -26.50 -15.56
C VAL A 117 -17.44 -27.23 -16.74
N PRO A 118 -18.74 -27.58 -16.66
CA PRO A 118 -19.46 -28.25 -17.74
C PRO A 118 -19.57 -27.35 -18.98
N GLU A 119 -19.62 -27.97 -20.17
CA GLU A 119 -19.76 -27.27 -21.46
C GLU A 119 -21.02 -26.38 -21.48
N GLY A 120 -20.85 -25.12 -21.89
CA GLY A 120 -21.94 -24.13 -22.00
C GLY A 120 -22.00 -23.05 -20.91
N VAL A 121 -21.08 -23.06 -19.94
CA VAL A 121 -21.04 -22.06 -18.84
C VAL A 121 -19.92 -21.05 -19.06
N SER A 122 -20.26 -19.76 -19.04
CA SER A 122 -19.28 -18.66 -19.05
C SER A 122 -18.93 -18.22 -17.64
N VAL A 123 -17.63 -18.06 -17.36
CA VAL A 123 -17.13 -17.55 -16.07
C VAL A 123 -16.74 -16.08 -16.24
N ILE A 124 -17.37 -15.21 -15.46
CA ILE A 124 -17.07 -13.78 -15.41
C ILE A 124 -16.25 -13.52 -14.16
N LYS A 125 -15.01 -13.06 -14.32
CA LYS A 125 -14.14 -12.75 -13.18
C LYS A 125 -14.22 -11.27 -12.83
N PHE A 126 -14.49 -10.97 -11.56
CA PHE A 126 -14.54 -9.60 -11.05
C PHE A 126 -13.39 -9.35 -10.06
N GLU A 127 -12.39 -8.58 -10.49
CA GLU A 127 -11.16 -8.33 -9.72
C GLU A 127 -11.17 -6.99 -8.99
N SER A 128 -12.24 -6.66 -8.27
CA SER A 128 -12.30 -5.46 -7.43
C SER A 128 -13.32 -5.56 -6.29
N PRO A 129 -13.19 -4.79 -5.20
CA PRO A 129 -14.22 -4.70 -4.15
C PRO A 129 -15.48 -4.04 -4.70
N LEU A 130 -16.67 -4.55 -4.36
CA LEU A 130 -17.96 -4.02 -4.83
C LEU A 130 -18.52 -3.02 -3.81
N HIS A 131 -18.69 -1.78 -4.24
CA HIS A 131 -19.10 -0.69 -3.36
C HIS A 131 -19.92 0.34 -4.15
N PHE A 132 -20.58 1.26 -3.45
CA PHE A 132 -21.47 2.26 -4.03
C PHE A 132 -20.91 2.97 -5.29
N ALA A 133 -19.60 3.26 -5.33
CA ALA A 133 -19.00 3.97 -6.46
C ALA A 133 -18.87 3.13 -7.75
N ASN A 134 -18.84 1.79 -7.66
CA ASN A 134 -18.66 0.91 -8.82
C ASN A 134 -19.89 0.07 -9.17
N VAL A 135 -20.92 0.11 -8.33
CA VAL A 135 -22.08 -0.78 -8.44
C VAL A 135 -22.82 -0.60 -9.77
N THR A 136 -22.95 0.63 -10.26
CA THR A 136 -23.61 0.94 -11.54
C THR A 136 -22.82 0.37 -12.72
N LEU A 137 -21.51 0.59 -12.74
CA LEU A 137 -20.61 0.04 -13.76
C LEU A 137 -20.59 -1.49 -13.76
N PHE A 138 -20.67 -2.11 -12.59
CA PHE A 138 -20.74 -3.56 -12.47
C PHE A 138 -22.01 -4.12 -13.12
N THR A 139 -23.18 -3.57 -12.77
CA THR A 139 -24.46 -3.98 -13.33
C THR A 139 -24.51 -3.73 -14.84
N ASP A 140 -24.04 -2.57 -15.31
CA ASP A 140 -24.00 -2.23 -16.73
C ASP A 140 -23.11 -3.22 -17.51
N LYS A 141 -21.89 -3.50 -17.03
CA LYS A 141 -20.98 -4.44 -17.70
C LYS A 141 -21.47 -5.87 -17.67
N ILE A 142 -22.06 -6.34 -16.57
CA ILE A 142 -22.65 -7.68 -16.52
C ILE A 142 -23.79 -7.79 -17.53
N SER A 143 -24.66 -6.78 -17.61
CA SER A 143 -25.77 -6.79 -18.58
C SER A 143 -25.29 -6.81 -20.03
N GLU A 144 -24.21 -6.09 -20.34
CA GLU A 144 -23.57 -6.07 -21.66
C GLU A 144 -22.95 -7.43 -22.02
N LEU A 145 -22.26 -8.06 -21.06
CA LEU A 145 -21.65 -9.39 -21.25
C LEU A 145 -22.70 -10.49 -21.43
N ILE A 146 -23.80 -10.42 -20.67
CA ILE A 146 -24.96 -11.32 -20.83
C ILE A 146 -25.56 -11.17 -22.24
N ALA A 147 -25.76 -9.92 -22.70
CA ALA A 147 -26.31 -9.64 -24.02
C ALA A 147 -25.40 -10.15 -25.16
N SER A 148 -24.08 -10.01 -24.99
CA SER A 148 -23.09 -10.49 -25.96
C SER A 148 -23.02 -12.03 -26.00
N SER A 149 -23.05 -12.69 -24.83
CA SER A 149 -23.04 -14.15 -24.70
C SER A 149 -24.29 -14.82 -25.29
N LYS A 150 -25.45 -14.15 -25.25
CA LYS A 150 -26.71 -14.65 -25.84
C LYS A 150 -26.69 -14.72 -27.37
N ASN A 151 -25.84 -13.93 -28.03
CA ASN A 151 -25.69 -13.94 -29.49
C ASN A 151 -24.77 -15.06 -30.00
N ASP A 152 -23.95 -15.67 -29.13
CA ASP A 152 -23.14 -16.83 -29.46
C ASP A 152 -23.96 -18.11 -29.26
N ALA A 153 -24.41 -18.72 -30.37
CA ALA A 153 -25.28 -19.89 -30.39
C ALA A 153 -24.69 -21.15 -29.70
N LEU A 154 -23.39 -21.16 -29.34
CA LEU A 154 -22.73 -22.22 -28.57
C LEU A 154 -22.87 -22.08 -27.05
N LEU A 155 -23.29 -20.93 -26.52
CA LEU A 155 -23.46 -20.65 -25.08
C LEU A 155 -24.94 -20.66 -24.65
N SER A 156 -25.83 -21.23 -25.45
CA SER A 156 -27.28 -21.31 -25.21
C SER A 156 -27.68 -22.24 -24.04
N GLY A 157 -26.75 -22.61 -23.15
CA GLY A 157 -26.91 -23.69 -22.18
C GLY A 157 -26.48 -23.38 -20.75
N LYS A 158 -27.46 -22.94 -19.94
CA LYS A 158 -27.68 -23.23 -18.51
C LYS A 158 -27.10 -22.34 -17.40
N GLY A 159 -26.10 -21.47 -17.60
CA GLY A 159 -25.72 -20.58 -16.49
C GLY A 159 -24.48 -19.72 -16.69
N ILE A 160 -24.40 -18.66 -15.88
CA ILE A 160 -23.26 -17.75 -15.79
C ILE A 160 -22.70 -17.89 -14.37
N ILE A 161 -21.40 -18.11 -14.24
CA ILE A 161 -20.71 -18.13 -12.95
C ILE A 161 -19.97 -16.81 -12.80
N VAL A 162 -20.29 -16.05 -11.75
CA VAL A 162 -19.53 -14.86 -11.39
C VAL A 162 -18.49 -15.27 -10.34
N ASP A 163 -17.22 -15.23 -10.71
CA ASP A 163 -16.12 -15.48 -9.79
C ASP A 163 -15.84 -14.22 -8.97
N CYS A 164 -16.30 -14.26 -7.71
CA CYS A 164 -16.15 -13.22 -6.70
C CYS A 164 -14.90 -13.39 -5.82
N SER A 165 -13.99 -14.32 -6.14
CA SER A 165 -12.84 -14.65 -5.27
C SER A 165 -11.88 -13.48 -5.02
N ALA A 166 -11.86 -12.51 -5.93
CA ALA A 166 -11.04 -11.31 -5.84
C ALA A 166 -11.77 -10.09 -5.22
N MET A 167 -13.02 -10.25 -4.77
CA MET A 167 -13.77 -9.20 -4.09
C MET A 167 -13.28 -9.06 -2.65
N ALA A 168 -12.39 -8.09 -2.41
CA ALA A 168 -11.84 -7.83 -1.09
C ALA A 168 -12.89 -7.30 -0.08
N TYR A 169 -13.95 -6.65 -0.56
CA TYR A 169 -14.98 -6.03 0.27
C TYR A 169 -16.30 -5.84 -0.51
N VAL A 170 -17.43 -5.92 0.18
CA VAL A 170 -18.78 -5.64 -0.36
C VAL A 170 -19.53 -4.75 0.62
N ASP A 171 -20.02 -3.59 0.17
CA ASP A 171 -20.90 -2.73 0.98
C ASP A 171 -22.39 -3.08 0.81
N SER A 172 -23.28 -2.36 1.51
CA SER A 172 -24.72 -2.61 1.42
C SER A 172 -25.30 -2.39 0.02
N MET A 173 -24.80 -1.39 -0.72
CA MET A 173 -25.25 -1.10 -2.08
C MET A 173 -24.78 -2.17 -3.07
N GLY A 174 -23.56 -2.67 -2.91
CA GLY A 174 -23.04 -3.81 -3.66
C GLY A 174 -23.84 -5.08 -3.38
N PHE A 175 -24.23 -5.32 -2.13
CA PHE A 175 -25.09 -6.45 -1.77
C PHE A 175 -26.47 -6.37 -2.44
N ASP A 176 -27.10 -5.18 -2.42
CA ASP A 176 -28.40 -4.97 -3.06
C ASP A 176 -28.32 -5.19 -4.58
N ALA A 177 -27.26 -4.72 -5.23
CA ALA A 177 -27.05 -4.95 -6.66
C ALA A 177 -26.81 -6.43 -6.99
N LEU A 178 -26.05 -7.16 -6.18
CA LEU A 178 -25.87 -8.62 -6.35
C LEU A 178 -27.19 -9.37 -6.22
N LYS A 179 -28.13 -8.86 -5.43
CA LYS A 179 -29.46 -9.42 -5.30
C LYS A 179 -30.35 -9.11 -6.51
N GLU A 180 -30.17 -7.96 -7.16
CA GLU A 180 -30.92 -7.58 -8.35
C GLU A 180 -30.49 -8.33 -9.63
N VAL A 181 -29.20 -8.63 -9.78
CA VAL A 181 -28.64 -9.36 -10.95
C VAL A 181 -29.38 -10.67 -11.28
N PRO A 182 -29.62 -11.61 -10.34
CA PRO A 182 -30.33 -12.85 -10.65
C PRO A 182 -31.81 -12.68 -10.99
N THR A 183 -32.43 -11.55 -10.63
CA THR A 183 -33.83 -11.24 -10.99
C THR A 183 -33.98 -10.71 -12.42
N SER A 184 -32.88 -10.32 -13.05
CA SER A 184 -32.85 -9.69 -14.39
C SER A 184 -32.51 -10.68 -15.51
N ILE A 185 -32.25 -11.94 -15.16
CA ILE A 185 -31.94 -13.07 -16.05
C ILE A 185 -33.19 -13.95 -16.17
#